data_AF-A0A965GAK7-F1
#
_entry.id   AF-A0A965GAK7-F1
#
_cell.length_a   1.000
_cell.length_b   1.000
_cell.length_c   1.000
_cell.angle_alpha   90.00
_cell.angle_beta   90.00
_cell.angle_gamma   90.00
#
_symmetry.space_group_name_H-M   'P 1'
#
loop_
_entity.id
_entity.type
_entity.pdbx_description
1 polymer ?
#
loop_
_entity_poly.entity_id
_entity_poly.type
_entity_poly.pdbx_seq_one_letter_code
_entity_poly.pdbx_strand_id
1 'polypeptide(L)'
;MPITMALVGILSVSLIYVNLNSNTPTTLKMLRIDDVDHVDGDIVDLGTGTESVVVDARPDDPKAVVEVTGDSGFEVGENKLEIKVTGSDNKTSQVYTITLVKPELAGWCETNAELIGNIQGAWEEEVIYELPGYAELEKYAADIKANPSCFTEDLVEEVNTNY
;
A
#
# COMPACT_ATOMS: atom_id res chain seq x y z
N MET A 1 -11.64 -23.98 46.38
CA MET A 1 -12.14 -22.59 46.41
C MET A 1 -11.21 -21.74 47.26
N PRO A 2 -10.96 -20.46 46.93
CA PRO A 2 -10.48 -19.85 45.68
C PRO A 2 -9.06 -19.22 45.93
N ILE A 3 -8.30 -18.63 45.02
CA ILE A 3 -8.51 -17.36 44.32
C ILE A 3 -7.61 -17.32 43.08
N THR A 4 -8.25 -17.09 41.95
CA THR A 4 -7.69 -16.57 40.71
C THR A 4 -7.04 -15.20 40.94
N MET A 5 -5.81 -14.98 40.47
CA MET A 5 -5.28 -13.62 40.29
C MET A 5 -5.07 -13.39 38.80
N ALA A 6 -6.01 -12.67 38.21
CA ALA A 6 -5.95 -12.21 36.84
C ALA A 6 -4.74 -11.29 36.68
N LEU A 7 -3.88 -11.59 35.70
CA LEU A 7 -2.87 -10.66 35.24
C LEU A 7 -3.60 -9.45 34.63
N VAL A 8 -3.44 -8.29 35.27
CA VAL A 8 -4.00 -7.02 34.79
C VAL A 8 -3.31 -6.71 33.46
N GLY A 9 -4.08 -6.77 32.37
CA GLY A 9 -3.68 -6.17 31.12
C GLY A 9 -3.47 -4.67 31.36
N ILE A 10 -2.24 -4.20 31.13
CA ILE A 10 -1.96 -2.77 31.08
C ILE A 10 -2.79 -2.18 29.95
N LEU A 11 -3.79 -1.37 30.30
CA LEU A 11 -4.44 -0.44 29.39
C LEU A 11 -3.38 0.59 29.00
N SER A 12 -2.87 0.52 27.78
CA SER A 12 -2.18 1.63 27.16
C SER A 12 -3.19 2.78 27.00
N VAL A 13 -3.03 3.85 27.78
CA VAL A 13 -3.77 5.09 27.60
C VAL A 13 -2.97 5.96 26.64
N SER A 14 -3.45 6.08 25.40
CA SER A 14 -2.95 7.10 24.48
C SER A 14 -3.53 8.45 24.86
N LEU A 15 -2.67 9.40 25.21
CA LEU A 15 -3.04 10.80 25.40
C LEU A 15 -3.25 11.42 24.01
N ILE A 16 -4.50 11.53 23.56
CA ILE A 16 -4.85 12.30 22.36
C ILE A 16 -5.08 13.75 22.78
N TYR A 17 -4.22 14.66 22.35
CA TYR A 17 -4.38 16.09 22.56
C TYR A 17 -5.34 16.65 21.49
N VAL A 18 -6.66 16.48 21.68
CA VAL A 18 -7.65 17.14 20.81
C VAL A 18 -7.77 18.59 21.24
N ASN A 19 -7.36 19.53 20.38
CA ASN A 19 -7.64 20.95 20.59
C ASN A 19 -9.14 21.18 20.31
N LEU A 20 -9.97 20.94 21.31
CA LEU A 20 -11.45 21.04 21.26
C LEU A 20 -11.97 22.47 20.94
N ASN A 21 -11.08 23.45 20.76
CA ASN A 21 -11.42 24.85 20.48
C ASN A 21 -11.04 25.29 19.06
N SER A 22 -10.61 24.39 18.17
CA SER A 22 -10.49 24.76 16.75
C SER A 22 -11.88 24.93 16.16
N ASN A 23 -12.13 26.09 15.52
CA ASN A 23 -13.36 26.32 14.76
C ASN A 23 -13.33 25.68 13.36
N THR A 24 -12.16 25.13 12.97
CA THR A 24 -11.88 24.51 11.67
C THR A 24 -11.03 23.24 11.85
N PRO A 25 -11.49 22.25 12.65
CA PRO A 25 -10.68 21.05 12.91
C PRO A 25 -10.43 20.23 11.64
N THR A 26 -9.24 19.64 11.54
CA THR A 26 -8.80 18.75 10.46
C THR A 26 -8.81 17.27 10.88
N THR A 27 -9.49 16.96 11.98
CA THR A 27 -9.59 15.60 12.52
C THR A 27 -10.61 14.76 11.77
N LEU A 28 -10.38 13.44 11.69
CA LEU A 28 -11.36 12.49 11.15
C LEU A 28 -12.24 11.94 12.28
N LYS A 29 -13.55 11.94 12.04
CA LYS A 29 -14.54 11.22 12.85
C LYS A 29 -14.53 9.72 12.54
N MET A 30 -14.22 9.38 11.30
CA MET A 30 -14.22 8.01 10.79
C MET A 30 -13.30 7.92 9.58
N LEU A 31 -12.59 6.82 9.48
CA LEU A 31 -11.85 6.39 8.30
C LEU A 31 -12.18 4.92 8.07
N ARG A 32 -12.74 4.60 6.91
CA ARG A 32 -12.98 3.21 6.49
C ARG A 32 -12.29 2.90 5.18
N ILE A 33 -11.73 1.69 5.12
CA ILE A 33 -11.19 1.07 3.91
C ILE A 33 -11.94 -0.24 3.75
N ASP A 34 -12.61 -0.41 2.61
CA ASP A 34 -13.45 -1.58 2.30
C ASP A 34 -14.42 -1.94 3.46
N ASP A 35 -15.09 -0.91 3.97
CA ASP A 35 -16.06 -0.97 5.09
C ASP A 35 -15.48 -1.35 6.47
N VAL A 36 -14.15 -1.45 6.62
CA VAL A 36 -13.46 -1.71 7.89
C VAL A 36 -12.92 -0.40 8.47
N ASP A 37 -13.14 -0.17 9.77
CA ASP A 37 -12.65 1.03 10.47
C ASP A 37 -11.12 0.97 10.69
N HIS A 38 -10.44 2.07 10.39
CA HIS A 38 -8.98 2.24 10.50
C HIS A 38 -8.59 3.55 11.16
N VAL A 39 -7.33 3.65 11.58
CA VAL A 39 -6.72 4.88 12.12
C VAL A 39 -5.40 5.19 11.42
N ASP A 40 -4.92 6.43 11.58
CA ASP A 40 -3.65 6.89 11.03
C ASP A 40 -2.48 5.94 11.37
N GLY A 41 -1.69 5.58 10.38
CA GLY A 41 -0.54 4.69 10.52
C GLY A 41 -0.86 3.20 10.49
N ASP A 42 -2.12 2.78 10.30
CA ASP A 42 -2.44 1.37 10.13
C ASP A 42 -1.76 0.77 8.89
N ILE A 43 -1.52 -0.55 8.96
CA ILE A 43 -1.08 -1.38 7.84
C ILE A 43 -2.22 -2.32 7.48
N VAL A 44 -2.58 -2.40 6.20
CA VAL A 44 -3.68 -3.22 5.69
C VAL A 44 -3.14 -4.17 4.63
N ASP A 45 -3.25 -5.47 4.89
CA ASP A 45 -2.96 -6.50 3.90
C ASP A 45 -4.12 -6.59 2.91
N LEU A 46 -3.81 -6.44 1.62
CA LEU A 46 -4.78 -6.54 0.54
C LEU A 46 -4.98 -8.00 0.12
N GLY A 47 -6.14 -8.27 -0.47
CA GLY A 47 -6.37 -9.53 -1.17
C GLY A 47 -5.49 -9.67 -2.41
N THR A 48 -5.18 -10.91 -2.79
CA THR A 48 -4.51 -11.20 -4.06
C THR A 48 -5.35 -10.65 -5.22
N GLY A 49 -4.70 -9.90 -6.12
CA GLY A 49 -5.36 -9.30 -7.28
C GLY A 49 -6.17 -8.04 -6.97
N THR A 50 -6.13 -7.50 -5.75
CA THR A 50 -6.73 -6.20 -5.46
C THR A 50 -6.00 -5.10 -6.25
N GLU A 51 -6.75 -4.28 -6.98
CA GLU A 51 -6.24 -3.16 -7.78
C GLU A 51 -6.67 -1.80 -7.24
N SER A 52 -7.70 -1.77 -6.39
CA SER A 52 -8.19 -0.58 -5.71
C SER A 52 -8.94 -0.93 -4.43
N VAL A 53 -9.09 0.05 -3.55
CA VAL A 53 -9.89 -0.01 -2.33
C VAL A 53 -10.90 1.13 -2.31
N VAL A 54 -12.00 0.97 -1.56
CA VAL A 54 -12.96 2.04 -1.34
C VAL A 54 -12.66 2.74 -0.02
N VAL A 55 -12.49 4.07 -0.06
CA VAL A 55 -12.18 4.89 1.12
C VAL A 55 -13.37 5.78 1.50
N ASP A 56 -13.92 5.59 2.72
CA ASP A 56 -14.92 6.49 3.33
C ASP A 56 -14.26 7.22 4.51
N ALA A 57 -13.77 8.43 4.23
CA ALA A 57 -13.17 9.30 5.24
C ALA A 57 -14.12 10.47 5.55
N ARG A 58 -14.50 10.60 6.83
CA ARG A 58 -15.43 11.64 7.28
C ARG A 58 -14.77 12.54 8.32
N PRO A 59 -14.59 13.84 8.03
CA PRO A 59 -14.01 14.79 8.98
C PRO A 59 -14.97 15.13 10.11
N ASP A 60 -14.41 15.62 11.23
CA ASP A 60 -15.19 16.20 12.33
C ASP A 60 -15.85 17.54 11.94
N ASP A 61 -15.16 18.38 11.14
CA ASP A 61 -15.76 19.56 10.52
C ASP A 61 -16.52 19.16 9.24
N PRO A 62 -17.86 19.23 9.22
CA PRO A 62 -18.65 18.86 8.05
C PRO A 62 -18.44 19.78 6.84
N LYS A 63 -17.72 20.90 7.00
CA LYS A 63 -17.34 21.83 5.93
C LYS A 63 -15.88 21.66 5.48
N ALA A 64 -15.12 20.76 6.08
CA ALA A 64 -13.78 20.43 5.61
C ALA A 64 -13.83 19.70 4.26
N VAL A 65 -12.73 19.79 3.53
CA VAL A 65 -12.53 19.12 2.24
C VAL A 65 -11.60 17.93 2.45
N VAL A 66 -11.95 16.78 1.88
CA VAL A 66 -11.13 15.56 1.93
C VAL A 66 -10.63 15.23 0.53
N GLU A 67 -9.32 15.03 0.40
CA GLU A 67 -8.66 14.55 -0.80
C GLU A 67 -8.05 13.17 -0.49
N VAL A 68 -8.24 12.18 -1.36
CA VAL A 68 -7.71 10.83 -1.21
C VAL A 68 -6.81 10.52 -2.41
N THR A 69 -5.63 9.96 -2.16
CA THR A 69 -4.68 9.55 -3.19
C THR A 69 -4.03 8.22 -2.83
N GLY A 70 -3.76 7.37 -3.82
CA GLY A 70 -3.16 6.05 -3.58
C GLY A 70 -4.17 4.98 -3.17
N ASP A 71 -5.43 5.14 -3.58
CA ASP A 71 -6.54 4.18 -3.38
C ASP A 71 -6.65 3.16 -4.52
N SER A 72 -5.76 3.22 -5.52
CA SER A 72 -5.74 2.31 -6.67
C SER A 72 -4.36 2.24 -7.32
N GLY A 73 -4.19 1.32 -8.28
CA GLY A 73 -2.96 1.19 -9.06
C GLY A 73 -1.81 0.56 -8.28
N PHE A 74 -2.14 -0.35 -7.35
CA PHE A 74 -1.17 -0.93 -6.43
C PHE A 74 -0.09 -1.76 -7.14
N GLU A 75 1.15 -1.51 -6.77
CA GLU A 75 2.29 -2.38 -7.03
C GLU A 75 2.38 -3.45 -5.94
N VAL A 76 3.04 -4.57 -6.21
CA VAL A 76 3.26 -5.58 -5.17
C VAL A 76 4.14 -5.01 -4.07
N GLY A 77 3.81 -5.34 -2.82
CA GLY A 77 4.48 -4.81 -1.63
C GLY A 77 3.74 -3.61 -1.05
N GLU A 78 4.49 -2.71 -0.41
CA GLU A 78 3.95 -1.57 0.31
C GLU A 78 3.53 -0.44 -0.63
N ASN A 79 2.28 0.01 -0.52
CA ASN A 79 1.72 1.16 -1.21
C ASN A 79 1.24 2.17 -0.16
N LYS A 80 1.29 3.46 -0.50
CA LYS A 80 0.82 4.52 0.39
C LYS A 80 -0.55 5.03 -0.03
N LEU A 81 -1.48 4.97 0.90
CA LEU A 81 -2.77 5.66 0.83
C LEU A 81 -2.69 6.91 1.69
N GLU A 82 -2.92 8.08 1.09
CA GLU A 82 -2.92 9.37 1.78
C GLU A 82 -4.33 9.98 1.75
N ILE A 83 -4.80 10.40 2.93
CA ILE A 83 -6.06 11.11 3.12
C ILE A 83 -5.72 12.48 3.68
N LYS A 84 -5.91 13.53 2.88
CA LYS A 84 -5.66 14.91 3.27
C LYS A 84 -6.97 15.60 3.61
N VAL A 85 -7.10 16.03 4.87
CA VAL A 85 -8.22 16.82 5.36
C VAL A 85 -7.81 18.28 5.43
N THR A 86 -8.46 19.14 4.65
CA THR A 86 -8.28 20.59 4.67
C THR A 86 -9.45 21.23 5.42
N GLY A 87 -9.16 21.99 6.47
CA GLY A 87 -10.18 22.65 7.30
C GLY A 87 -10.98 23.67 6.50
N SER A 88 -12.17 24.03 6.99
CA SER A 88 -13.07 24.95 6.28
C SER A 88 -12.55 26.39 6.11
N ASP A 89 -11.42 26.73 6.75
CA ASP A 89 -10.67 27.98 6.50
C ASP A 89 -9.76 27.92 5.26
N ASN A 90 -9.60 26.75 4.64
CA ASN A 90 -8.67 26.47 3.55
C ASN A 90 -7.20 26.81 3.86
N LYS A 91 -6.82 26.83 5.14
CA LYS A 91 -5.45 27.19 5.59
C LYS A 91 -4.78 26.05 6.33
N THR A 92 -5.54 25.32 7.13
CA THR A 92 -5.02 24.20 7.91
C THR A 92 -5.32 22.90 7.20
N SER A 93 -4.34 21.99 7.23
CA SER A 93 -4.51 20.65 6.66
C SER A 93 -3.77 19.62 7.48
N GLN A 94 -4.33 18.41 7.53
CA GLN A 94 -3.73 17.24 8.15
C GLN A 94 -3.77 16.08 7.17
N VAL A 95 -2.70 15.30 7.12
CA VAL A 95 -2.60 14.10 6.29
C VAL A 95 -2.63 12.88 7.21
N TYR A 96 -3.44 11.90 6.83
CA TYR A 96 -3.51 10.57 7.41
C TYR A 96 -2.92 9.60 6.40
N THR A 97 -2.08 8.69 6.85
CA THR A 97 -1.38 7.73 5.97
C THR A 97 -1.68 6.31 6.40
N ILE A 98 -2.10 5.48 5.45
CA ILE A 98 -2.25 4.04 5.61
C ILE A 98 -1.27 3.35 4.67
N THR A 99 -0.62 2.29 5.16
CA THR A 99 0.20 1.41 4.31
C THR A 99 -0.66 0.26 3.82
N LEU A 100 -0.85 0.14 2.50
CA LEU A 100 -1.57 -0.94 1.86
C LEU A 100 -0.55 -1.95 1.31
N VAL A 101 -0.57 -3.19 1.80
CA VAL A 101 0.38 -4.23 1.40
C VAL A 101 -0.29 -5.15 0.39
N LYS A 102 0.13 -5.07 -0.88
CA LYS A 102 -0.36 -5.97 -1.94
C LYS A 102 0.50 -7.23 -2.00
N PRO A 103 -0.09 -8.43 -1.86
CA PRO A 103 0.67 -9.66 -2.01
C PRO A 103 0.97 -9.97 -3.49
N GLU A 104 1.98 -10.81 -3.70
CA GLU A 104 2.26 -11.44 -5.00
C GLU A 104 1.08 -12.31 -5.49
N LEU A 105 1.04 -12.57 -6.80
CA LEU A 105 0.05 -13.48 -7.36
C LEU A 105 0.42 -14.94 -7.03
N ALA A 106 -0.36 -15.54 -6.15
CA ALA A 106 -0.15 -16.93 -5.73
C ALA A 106 -0.24 -17.91 -6.91
N GLY A 107 0.75 -18.81 -7.02
CA GLY A 107 0.78 -19.88 -8.03
C GLY A 107 1.25 -19.46 -9.42
N TRP A 108 1.62 -18.20 -9.60
CA TRP A 108 2.05 -17.67 -10.90
C TRP A 108 3.40 -18.27 -11.32
N CYS A 109 4.37 -18.37 -10.40
CA CYS A 109 5.70 -18.91 -10.72
C CYS A 109 5.63 -20.33 -11.29
N GLU A 110 4.86 -21.21 -10.63
CA GLU A 110 4.73 -22.61 -11.02
C GLU A 110 4.05 -22.76 -12.38
N THR A 111 3.07 -21.90 -12.66
CA THR A 111 2.32 -21.93 -13.92
C THR A 111 3.14 -21.37 -15.08
N ASN A 112 4.12 -20.49 -14.81
CA ASN A 112 4.89 -19.76 -15.83
C ASN A 112 6.38 -20.10 -15.84
N ALA A 113 6.80 -21.23 -15.27
CA ALA A 113 8.22 -21.59 -15.13
C ALA A 113 9.02 -21.54 -16.46
N GLU A 114 8.42 -21.95 -17.58
CA GLU A 114 9.06 -21.86 -18.90
C GLU A 114 9.24 -20.41 -19.36
N LEU A 115 8.20 -19.58 -19.20
CA LEU A 115 8.24 -18.15 -19.53
C LEU A 115 9.30 -17.43 -18.70
N ILE A 116 9.34 -17.70 -17.39
CA ILE A 116 10.34 -17.14 -16.47
C ILE A 116 11.76 -17.49 -16.95
N GLY A 117 12.01 -18.76 -17.26
CA GLY A 117 13.31 -19.20 -17.78
C GLY A 117 13.70 -18.48 -19.07
N ASN A 118 12.76 -18.28 -19.99
CA ASN A 118 13.00 -17.57 -21.25
C ASN A 118 13.32 -16.09 -21.02
N ILE A 119 12.57 -15.39 -20.15
CA ILE A 119 12.80 -13.97 -19.84
C ILE A 119 14.17 -13.79 -19.19
N GLN A 120 14.48 -14.58 -18.14
CA GLN A 120 15.76 -14.48 -17.45
C GLN A 120 16.93 -14.78 -18.39
N GLY A 121 16.83 -15.86 -19.19
CA GLY A 121 17.87 -16.22 -20.14
C GLY A 121 18.08 -15.14 -21.21
N ALA A 122 16.99 -14.57 -21.73
CA ALA A 122 17.09 -13.48 -22.71
C ALA A 122 17.71 -12.21 -22.10
N TRP A 123 17.38 -11.88 -20.85
CA TRP A 123 17.98 -10.75 -20.15
C TRP A 123 19.47 -10.98 -19.83
N GLU A 124 19.84 -12.18 -19.41
CA GLU A 124 21.24 -12.57 -19.24
C GLU A 124 22.03 -12.45 -20.56
N GLU A 125 21.47 -12.91 -21.68
CA GLU A 125 22.08 -12.75 -23.01
C GLU A 125 22.19 -11.28 -23.44
N GLU A 126 21.15 -10.48 -23.20
CA GLU A 126 21.14 -9.04 -23.47
C GLU A 126 22.30 -8.33 -22.75
N VAL A 127 22.49 -8.64 -21.47
CA VAL A 127 23.57 -8.09 -20.64
C VAL A 127 24.94 -8.58 -21.12
N ILE A 128 25.10 -9.88 -21.40
CA ILE A 128 26.38 -10.48 -21.78
C ILE A 128 26.85 -10.00 -23.16
N TYR A 129 25.93 -9.86 -24.11
CA TYR A 129 26.25 -9.51 -25.50
C TYR A 129 25.98 -8.04 -25.85
N GLU A 130 25.58 -7.22 -24.86
CA GLU A 130 25.26 -5.80 -25.03
C GLU A 130 24.19 -5.58 -26.13
N LEU A 131 23.09 -6.34 -26.08
CA LEU A 131 22.01 -6.34 -27.08
C LEU A 131 20.73 -5.68 -26.52
N PRO A 132 20.68 -4.34 -26.39
CA PRO A 132 19.58 -3.65 -25.72
C PRO A 132 18.23 -3.96 -26.37
N GLY A 133 17.26 -4.34 -25.54
CA GLY A 133 15.89 -4.69 -25.92
C GLY A 133 15.68 -6.13 -26.39
N TYR A 134 16.71 -6.98 -26.40
CA TYR A 134 16.59 -8.39 -26.80
C TYR A 134 15.65 -9.19 -25.89
N ALA A 135 15.61 -8.88 -24.59
CA ALA A 135 14.73 -9.53 -23.63
C ALA A 135 13.25 -9.07 -23.71
N GLU A 136 12.95 -8.04 -24.52
CA GLU A 136 11.61 -7.45 -24.65
C GLU A 136 10.98 -7.09 -23.29
N LEU A 137 11.77 -6.56 -22.33
CA LEU A 137 11.31 -6.36 -20.93
C LEU A 137 10.05 -5.50 -20.80
N GLU A 138 9.83 -4.53 -21.70
CA GLU A 138 8.60 -3.72 -21.73
C GLU A 138 7.33 -4.58 -21.79
N LYS A 139 7.39 -5.73 -22.48
CA LYS A 139 6.26 -6.65 -22.62
C LYS A 139 5.96 -7.42 -21.33
N TYR A 140 6.98 -7.69 -20.51
CA TYR A 140 6.88 -8.56 -19.34
C TYR A 140 6.96 -7.80 -18.01
N ALA A 141 7.20 -6.49 -18.05
CA ALA A 141 7.41 -5.65 -16.87
C ALA A 141 6.28 -5.78 -15.83
N ALA A 142 5.02 -5.79 -16.27
CA ALA A 142 3.88 -5.93 -15.37
C ALA A 142 3.87 -7.29 -14.64
N ASP A 143 4.20 -8.37 -15.35
CA ASP A 143 4.26 -9.72 -14.76
C ASP A 143 5.44 -9.85 -13.78
N ILE A 144 6.58 -9.25 -14.12
CA ILE A 144 7.78 -9.23 -13.25
C ILE A 144 7.50 -8.43 -11.97
N LYS A 145 6.90 -7.24 -12.10
CA LYS A 145 6.46 -6.40 -10.96
C LYS A 145 5.41 -7.07 -10.09
N ALA A 146 4.52 -7.87 -10.68
CA ALA A 146 3.49 -8.59 -9.96
C ALA A 146 4.00 -9.85 -9.25
N ASN A 147 5.20 -10.33 -9.60
CA ASN A 147 5.75 -11.60 -9.12
C ASN A 147 7.27 -11.54 -8.91
N PRO A 148 7.81 -10.57 -8.15
CA PRO A 148 9.25 -10.37 -8.04
C PRO A 148 9.98 -11.59 -7.48
N SER A 149 9.37 -12.40 -6.62
CA SER A 149 9.99 -13.64 -6.11
C SER A 149 10.24 -14.73 -7.17
N CYS A 150 9.61 -14.64 -8.35
CA CYS A 150 9.82 -15.61 -9.43
C CYS A 150 11.09 -15.32 -10.24
N PHE A 151 11.70 -14.14 -10.09
CA PHE A 151 12.79 -13.66 -10.92
C PHE A 151 14.06 -13.36 -10.11
N THR A 152 15.19 -13.18 -10.78
CA THR A 152 16.43 -12.73 -10.13
C THR A 152 16.30 -11.29 -9.62
N GLU A 153 16.97 -10.98 -8.50
CA GLU A 153 16.93 -9.65 -7.89
C GLU A 153 17.36 -8.55 -8.87
N ASP A 154 18.43 -8.78 -9.63
CA ASP A 154 18.95 -7.82 -10.61
C ASP A 154 17.95 -7.54 -11.75
N LEU A 155 17.23 -8.57 -12.23
CA LEU A 155 16.19 -8.39 -13.26
C LEU A 155 15.00 -7.61 -12.70
N VAL A 156 14.61 -7.88 -11.47
CA VAL A 156 13.55 -7.14 -10.78
C VAL A 156 13.95 -5.68 -10.59
N GLU A 157 15.19 -5.40 -10.18
CA GLU A 157 15.71 -4.04 -10.05
C GLU A 157 15.72 -3.30 -11.38
N GLU A 158 16.18 -3.95 -12.45
CA GLU A 158 16.16 -3.41 -13.82
C GLU A 158 14.74 -3.03 -14.24
N VAL A 159 13.77 -3.94 -14.05
CA VAL A 159 12.36 -3.69 -14.40
C VAL A 159 11.75 -2.59 -13.55
N ASN A 160 12.02 -2.53 -12.25
CA ASN A 160 11.48 -1.48 -11.37
C ASN A 160 12.07 -0.09 -11.67
N THR A 161 13.29 -0.04 -12.20
CA THR A 161 13.99 1.22 -12.47
C THR A 161 13.65 1.78 -13.84
N ASN A 162 13.51 0.91 -14.85
CA ASN A 162 13.49 1.33 -16.26
C ASN A 162 12.17 1.06 -17.00
N TYR A 163 11.26 0.26 -16.42
CA TYR A 163 9.98 -0.12 -17.01
C TYR A 163 8.84 0.04 -15.98
#